data_AF-A0A9D6Y4Q4-F1
#
_entry.id   AF-A0A9D6Y4Q4-F1
#
_cell.length_a   1.000
_cell.length_b   1.000
_cell.length_c   1.000
_cell.angle_alpha   90.00
_cell.angle_beta   90.00
_cell.angle_gamma   90.00
#
_symmetry.space_group_name_H-M   'P 1'
#
loop_
_entity.id
_entity.type
_entity.pdbx_description
1 polymer ?
#
loop_
_entity_poly.entity_id
_entity_poly.type
_entity_poly.pdbx_seq_one_letter_code
_entity_poly.pdbx_strand_id
1 'polypeptide(L)'
;MRKTFLALAAGAMALTAAPALAQTVAARGKLDHLICYKMRTNALKAPVTVDMLAQLQPEFTQKGCIIEQAVEFCVPVTKRLTVKPPFPSVSGQPLKDDYVCYLAQCPTQPLPPDKKVIDQFSQRVHTKYTPVKICVPARKAPVPCGPTGGGTCGGVCDNATDECVADPTQGCTCKPAQCSGVVDNRGSCGGACPNTTDLCRPNAAGACECQPPPPPPCGMDSATGICGGNCPKPTDRCVLDDNGVCACVPPEPRCASVNGVCGGVCPNPTDVCVATAAGCGCKPPGCAKNPLTGACGGVCPKATDKCILDAAGECSCQPPPCGGDPLNGTCGGVCPNSGEQCVLGTTTNSCVCERPCGNIPGTTQCGGFCPAGQICEHVPGTISCRCF
;
A
#
# COMPACT_ATOMS: atom_id res chain seq x y z
N MET A 1 -38.11 4.74 -70.22
CA MET A 1 -37.63 3.65 -69.33
C MET A 1 -37.77 4.18 -67.90
N ARG A 2 -38.81 3.93 -67.07
CA ARG A 2 -39.40 2.67 -66.54
C ARG A 2 -38.30 1.63 -66.25
N LYS A 3 -38.09 1.03 -65.07
CA LYS A 3 -38.64 0.97 -63.70
C LYS A 3 -37.42 0.54 -62.81
N THR A 4 -37.34 0.53 -61.48
CA THR A 4 -38.24 0.00 -60.44
C THR A 4 -37.61 0.27 -59.05
N PHE A 5 -38.49 0.41 -58.06
CA PHE A 5 -38.27 0.59 -56.63
C PHE A 5 -37.62 -0.61 -55.92
N LEU A 6 -36.96 -0.37 -54.77
CA LEU A 6 -37.11 -1.21 -53.58
C LEU A 6 -36.86 -0.41 -52.29
N ALA A 7 -37.87 -0.42 -51.43
CA ALA A 7 -37.96 0.20 -50.11
C ALA A 7 -37.60 -0.82 -49.02
N LEU A 8 -37.09 -0.37 -47.86
CA LEU A 8 -37.12 -1.05 -46.55
C LEU A 8 -36.31 -0.19 -45.56
N ALA A 9 -36.67 0.08 -44.31
CA ALA A 9 -37.93 0.13 -43.58
C ALA A 9 -37.68 1.07 -42.38
N ALA A 10 -38.65 1.93 -42.06
CA ALA A 10 -38.58 2.84 -40.92
C ALA A 10 -38.85 2.08 -39.62
N GLY A 11 -37.86 1.99 -38.73
CA GLY A 11 -38.02 1.54 -37.34
C GLY A 11 -38.02 2.73 -36.40
N ALA A 12 -39.17 3.40 -36.24
CA ALA A 12 -39.34 4.42 -35.21
C ALA A 12 -39.65 3.74 -33.87
N MET A 13 -38.64 3.53 -33.03
CA MET A 13 -38.86 3.25 -31.61
C MET A 13 -39.36 4.53 -30.94
N ALA A 14 -40.66 4.60 -30.69
CA ALA A 14 -41.24 5.59 -29.79
C ALA A 14 -40.82 5.25 -28.35
N LEU A 15 -39.76 5.89 -27.85
CA LEU A 15 -39.54 6.02 -26.40
C LEU A 15 -40.64 6.93 -25.85
N THR A 16 -41.64 6.33 -25.21
CA THR A 16 -42.56 7.05 -24.33
C THR A 16 -41.79 7.44 -23.06
N ALA A 17 -41.16 8.61 -23.09
CA ALA A 17 -40.68 9.27 -21.89
C ALA A 17 -41.90 9.60 -21.02
N ALA A 18 -42.13 8.81 -19.98
CA ALA A 18 -43.05 9.20 -18.91
C ALA A 18 -42.60 10.57 -18.41
N PRO A 19 -43.50 11.57 -18.27
CA PRO A 19 -43.15 12.80 -17.61
C PRO A 19 -42.81 12.44 -16.18
N ALA A 20 -41.51 12.42 -15.86
CA ALA A 20 -41.08 12.54 -14.49
C ALA A 20 -41.74 13.82 -13.97
N LEU A 21 -42.74 13.65 -13.10
CA LEU A 21 -43.22 14.69 -12.22
C LEU A 21 -41.99 15.13 -11.41
N ALA A 22 -41.23 16.06 -11.96
CA ALA A 22 -40.30 16.88 -11.23
C ALA A 22 -41.16 17.59 -10.20
N GLN A 23 -41.26 16.99 -9.01
CA GLN A 23 -41.73 17.68 -7.84
C GLN A 23 -40.85 18.93 -7.76
N THR A 24 -41.45 20.07 -8.10
CA THR A 24 -40.86 21.37 -7.85
C THR A 24 -40.69 21.42 -6.34
N VAL A 25 -39.49 21.08 -5.88
CA VAL A 25 -39.08 21.28 -4.49
C VAL A 25 -39.25 22.77 -4.28
N ALA A 26 -40.35 23.15 -3.62
CA ALA A 26 -40.59 24.52 -3.20
C ALA A 26 -39.28 25.00 -2.56
N ALA A 27 -38.69 26.07 -3.12
CA ALA A 27 -37.40 26.59 -2.70
C ALA A 27 -37.33 26.58 -1.16
N ARG A 28 -36.56 25.65 -0.59
CA ARG A 28 -36.37 25.59 0.86
C ARG A 28 -35.73 26.92 1.22
N GLY A 29 -36.47 27.78 1.92
CA GLY A 29 -35.96 29.10 2.25
C GLY A 29 -34.66 28.98 3.06
N LYS A 30 -33.84 30.03 3.02
CA LYS A 30 -32.54 30.02 3.66
C LYS A 30 -32.71 29.91 5.18
N LEU A 31 -31.89 29.08 5.83
CA LEU A 31 -31.80 29.02 7.30
C LEU A 31 -30.82 30.11 7.77
N ASP A 32 -31.22 31.38 7.68
CA ASP A 32 -30.39 32.54 8.05
C ASP A 32 -30.91 33.31 9.28
N HIS A 33 -31.91 32.76 9.97
CA HIS A 33 -32.45 33.29 11.22
C HIS A 33 -32.29 32.29 12.37
N LEU A 34 -32.30 32.80 13.61
CA LEU A 34 -32.42 31.99 14.81
C LEU A 34 -33.75 32.33 15.50
N ILE A 35 -34.47 31.30 15.94
CA ILE A 35 -35.50 31.46 16.99
C ILE A 35 -34.93 30.89 18.29
N CYS A 36 -35.07 31.64 19.38
CA CYS A 36 -34.52 31.29 20.67
C CYS A 36 -35.64 31.03 21.68
N TYR A 37 -35.52 29.93 22.42
CA TYR A 37 -36.44 29.52 23.46
C TYR A 37 -35.76 29.69 24.80
N LYS A 38 -36.44 30.36 25.74
CA LYS A 38 -35.99 30.40 27.14
C LYS A 38 -36.04 28.99 27.69
N MET A 39 -34.95 28.59 28.35
CA MET A 39 -34.86 27.30 29.00
C MET A 39 -34.52 27.48 30.48
N ARG A 40 -34.96 26.52 31.29
CA ARG A 40 -34.55 26.40 32.68
C ARG A 40 -33.56 25.24 32.73
N THR A 41 -32.30 25.54 32.95
CA THR A 41 -31.26 24.54 33.17
C THR A 41 -30.52 24.88 34.45
N ASN A 42 -29.92 23.86 35.07
CA ASN A 42 -29.04 24.10 36.21
C ASN A 42 -27.80 24.86 35.73
N ALA A 43 -27.22 25.67 36.62
CA ALA A 43 -25.96 26.35 36.36
C ALA A 43 -24.88 25.37 35.86
N LEU A 44 -23.91 25.88 35.10
CA LEU A 44 -22.74 25.07 34.74
C LEU A 44 -22.13 24.47 36.02
N LYS A 45 -21.68 23.20 35.94
CA LYS A 45 -21.05 22.51 37.09
C LYS A 45 -19.87 23.30 37.67
N ALA A 46 -19.20 24.10 36.83
CA ALA A 46 -18.25 25.10 37.26
C ALA A 46 -18.33 26.31 36.30
N PRO A 47 -18.25 27.56 36.82
CA PRO A 47 -18.13 28.74 35.97
C PRO A 47 -16.82 28.69 35.19
N VAL A 48 -16.85 29.15 33.93
CA VAL A 48 -15.68 29.13 33.03
C VAL A 48 -15.32 30.56 32.65
N THR A 49 -14.04 30.90 32.79
CA THR A 49 -13.51 32.18 32.31
C THR A 49 -13.09 32.06 30.84
N VAL A 50 -13.57 32.99 30.00
CA VAL A 50 -13.30 33.01 28.56
C VAL A 50 -12.94 34.40 28.05
N ASP A 51 -12.16 34.43 26.98
CA ASP A 51 -11.93 35.62 26.17
C ASP A 51 -12.77 35.55 24.89
N MET A 52 -13.63 36.54 24.67
CA MET A 52 -14.45 36.69 23.48
C MET A 52 -13.74 37.61 22.49
N LEU A 53 -12.99 37.02 21.57
CA LEU A 53 -12.17 37.75 20.60
C LEU A 53 -12.96 38.06 19.32
N ALA A 54 -13.41 39.30 19.17
CA ALA A 54 -14.16 39.74 17.99
C ALA A 54 -13.21 40.10 16.83
N GLN A 55 -12.63 39.09 16.17
CA GLN A 55 -11.56 39.29 15.17
C GLN A 55 -11.92 40.25 14.03
N LEU A 56 -13.17 40.24 13.58
CA LEU A 56 -13.65 41.13 12.50
C LEU A 56 -13.99 42.55 12.98
N GLN A 57 -14.20 42.73 14.28
CA GLN A 57 -14.56 44.00 14.91
C GLN A 57 -13.86 44.09 16.27
N PRO A 58 -12.54 44.32 16.30
CA PRO A 58 -11.73 44.20 17.52
C PRO A 58 -12.22 45.05 18.68
N GLU A 59 -12.91 46.16 18.42
CA GLU A 59 -13.53 47.03 19.43
C GLU A 59 -14.61 46.34 20.27
N PHE A 60 -15.16 45.20 19.83
CA PHE A 60 -16.11 44.39 20.58
C PHE A 60 -15.46 43.24 21.36
N THR A 61 -14.13 43.15 21.36
CA THR A 61 -13.42 42.12 22.12
C THR A 61 -13.65 42.30 23.61
N GLN A 62 -13.89 41.19 24.31
CA GLN A 62 -14.05 41.16 25.76
C GLN A 62 -13.13 40.07 26.33
N LYS A 63 -12.50 40.34 27.48
CA LYS A 63 -11.53 39.43 28.09
C LYS A 63 -11.87 39.19 29.55
N GLY A 64 -11.60 37.97 30.02
CA GLY A 64 -11.84 37.56 31.40
C GLY A 64 -13.32 37.44 31.76
N CYS A 65 -14.19 37.14 30.79
CA CYS A 65 -15.62 37.00 31.05
C CYS A 65 -15.93 35.67 31.72
N ILE A 66 -16.77 35.69 32.74
CA ILE A 66 -17.25 34.50 33.44
C ILE A 66 -18.56 34.04 32.81
N ILE A 67 -18.61 32.78 32.38
CA ILE A 67 -19.81 32.14 31.84
C ILE A 67 -20.52 31.39 32.96
N GLU A 68 -21.80 31.71 33.18
CA GLU A 68 -22.56 31.22 34.34
C GLU A 68 -23.53 30.08 34.00
N GLN A 69 -24.72 30.42 33.52
CA GLN A 69 -25.81 29.48 33.27
C GLN A 69 -26.36 29.63 31.86
N ALA A 70 -26.84 28.52 31.32
CA ALA A 70 -27.46 28.48 30.02
C ALA A 70 -28.93 28.97 30.13
N VAL A 71 -29.28 29.97 29.32
CA VAL A 71 -30.57 30.68 29.43
C VAL A 71 -31.47 30.53 28.21
N GLU A 72 -30.88 30.27 27.04
CA GLU A 72 -31.64 30.13 25.79
C GLU A 72 -31.08 29.00 24.93
N PHE A 73 -31.98 28.28 24.27
CA PHE A 73 -31.65 27.35 23.19
C PHE A 73 -32.20 27.91 21.88
N CYS A 74 -31.32 28.13 20.90
CA CYS A 74 -31.65 28.73 19.63
C CYS A 74 -31.48 27.72 18.49
N VAL A 75 -32.44 27.69 17.58
CA VAL A 75 -32.41 26.80 16.41
C VAL A 75 -32.47 27.59 15.11
N PRO A 76 -31.76 27.18 14.04
CA PRO A 76 -31.87 27.78 12.72
C PRO A 76 -33.29 27.68 12.17
N VAL A 77 -33.82 28.80 11.65
CA VAL A 77 -35.14 28.86 11.04
C VAL A 77 -35.12 29.63 9.73
N THR A 78 -36.09 29.30 8.88
CA THR A 78 -36.43 30.10 7.72
C THR A 78 -37.57 31.03 8.09
N LYS A 79 -37.39 32.33 7.85
CA LYS A 79 -38.48 33.30 7.95
C LYS A 79 -39.25 33.38 6.64
N ARG A 80 -40.58 33.24 6.72
CA ARG A 80 -41.50 33.58 5.62
C ARG A 80 -42.16 34.92 5.92
N LEU A 81 -42.00 35.88 5.01
CA LEU A 81 -42.62 37.19 5.15
C LEU A 81 -44.08 37.10 4.69
N THR A 82 -45.00 37.52 5.54
CA THR A 82 -46.42 37.69 5.17
C THR A 82 -46.68 39.05 4.52
N VAL A 83 -45.82 40.04 4.79
CA VAL A 83 -45.86 41.40 4.22
C VAL A 83 -44.44 41.76 3.77
N LYS A 84 -44.31 42.36 2.59
CA LYS A 84 -43.01 42.81 2.07
C LYS A 84 -42.52 44.03 2.87
N PRO A 85 -41.37 43.98 3.54
CA PRO A 85 -40.85 45.12 4.28
C PRO A 85 -40.43 46.25 3.32
N PRO A 86 -40.49 47.52 3.77
CA PRO A 86 -40.11 48.68 2.96
C PRO A 86 -38.58 48.87 2.82
N PHE A 87 -37.78 48.04 3.49
CA PHE A 87 -36.33 48.13 3.56
C PHE A 87 -35.64 47.08 2.69
N PRO A 88 -34.38 47.31 2.25
CA PRO A 88 -33.63 46.35 1.46
C PRO A 88 -33.51 45.01 2.20
N SER A 89 -33.59 43.92 1.43
CA SER A 89 -33.51 42.56 1.97
C SER A 89 -32.09 42.23 2.43
N VAL A 90 -31.79 42.47 3.72
CA VAL A 90 -30.57 41.98 4.36
C VAL A 90 -30.71 40.47 4.58
N SER A 91 -29.95 39.65 3.85
CA SER A 91 -29.89 38.20 4.09
C SER A 91 -28.66 37.85 4.92
N GLY A 92 -28.83 36.97 5.89
CA GLY A 92 -27.74 36.47 6.74
C GLY A 92 -26.98 35.33 6.06
N GLN A 93 -25.91 34.86 6.70
CA GLN A 93 -25.22 33.64 6.30
C GLN A 93 -26.05 32.38 6.62
N PRO A 94 -25.94 31.28 5.86
CA PRO A 94 -26.60 30.03 6.20
C PRO A 94 -26.09 29.47 7.53
N LEU A 95 -27.00 29.14 8.44
CA LEU A 95 -26.74 28.53 9.73
C LEU A 95 -26.95 27.02 9.64
N LYS A 96 -26.08 26.24 10.28
CA LYS A 96 -26.09 24.77 10.25
C LYS A 96 -26.32 24.13 11.62
N ASP A 97 -25.76 24.72 12.66
CA ASP A 97 -25.82 24.18 14.02
C ASP A 97 -26.91 24.87 14.84
N ASP A 98 -27.40 24.18 15.87
CA ASP A 98 -28.17 24.80 16.95
C ASP A 98 -27.21 25.63 17.82
N TYR A 99 -27.74 26.48 18.70
CA TYR A 99 -26.93 27.27 19.61
C TYR A 99 -27.49 27.23 21.02
N VAL A 100 -26.60 27.25 22.00
CA VAL A 100 -26.95 27.47 23.40
C VAL A 100 -26.35 28.80 23.83
N CYS A 101 -27.18 29.69 24.39
CA CYS A 101 -26.73 30.98 24.91
C CYS A 101 -26.61 30.95 26.42
N TYR A 102 -25.48 31.44 26.91
CA TYR A 102 -25.13 31.51 28.32
C TYR A 102 -25.04 32.96 28.78
N LEU A 103 -25.41 33.23 30.04
CA LEU A 103 -25.10 34.51 30.67
C LEU A 103 -23.59 34.68 30.77
N ALA A 104 -23.11 35.87 30.40
CA ALA A 104 -21.71 36.24 30.47
C ALA A 104 -21.57 37.48 31.36
N GLN A 105 -20.75 37.38 32.39
CA GLN A 105 -20.35 38.49 33.24
C GLN A 105 -18.93 38.91 32.86
N CYS A 106 -18.77 40.07 32.24
CA CYS A 106 -17.48 40.57 31.80
C CYS A 106 -16.97 41.68 32.73
N PRO A 107 -15.65 41.77 32.96
CA PRO A 107 -15.04 42.94 33.58
C PRO A 107 -15.44 44.22 32.85
N THR A 108 -15.52 45.33 33.56
CA THR A 108 -15.80 46.63 32.94
C THR A 108 -14.68 47.00 31.97
N GLN A 109 -15.04 47.23 30.72
CA GLN A 109 -14.15 47.69 29.65
C GLN A 109 -14.70 48.95 29.01
N PRO A 110 -13.87 49.76 28.30
CA PRO A 110 -14.36 50.87 27.50
C PRO A 110 -15.45 50.39 26.53
N LEU A 111 -16.57 51.12 26.50
CA LEU A 111 -17.69 50.75 25.64
C LEU A 111 -17.28 50.90 24.16
N PRO A 112 -17.67 49.96 23.28
CA PRO A 112 -17.54 50.12 21.84
C PRO A 112 -18.24 51.41 21.36
N PRO A 113 -17.72 52.09 20.33
CA PRO A 113 -18.31 53.30 19.78
C PRO A 113 -19.67 53.02 19.16
N ASP A 114 -20.53 54.05 19.13
CA ASP A 114 -21.85 53.98 18.50
C ASP A 114 -21.74 53.55 17.03
N LYS A 115 -22.66 52.69 16.57
CA LYS A 115 -22.70 52.24 15.17
C LYS A 115 -24.08 52.40 14.57
N LYS A 116 -24.12 52.76 13.29
CA LYS A 116 -25.34 52.74 12.47
C LYS A 116 -25.55 51.33 11.93
N VAL A 117 -26.64 50.66 12.32
CA VAL A 117 -26.96 49.28 11.94
C VAL A 117 -28.20 49.28 11.06
N ILE A 118 -28.18 48.47 10.00
CA ILE A 118 -29.32 48.22 9.10
C ILE A 118 -29.69 46.74 9.25
N ASP A 119 -30.95 46.46 9.57
CA ASP A 119 -31.51 45.11 9.55
C ASP A 119 -32.73 45.03 8.63
N GLN A 120 -33.40 43.86 8.60
CA GLN A 120 -34.58 43.63 7.75
C GLN A 120 -35.82 44.44 8.17
N PHE A 121 -35.76 45.19 9.28
CA PHE A 121 -36.88 45.91 9.87
C PHE A 121 -36.66 47.42 9.92
N SER A 122 -35.44 47.90 10.14
CA SER A 122 -35.12 49.34 10.14
C SER A 122 -33.62 49.63 10.06
N GLN A 123 -33.30 50.91 9.90
CA GLN A 123 -31.96 51.48 10.10
C GLN A 123 -31.95 52.37 11.34
N ARG A 124 -31.00 52.15 12.26
CA ARG A 124 -30.91 52.89 13.52
C ARG A 124 -29.47 52.96 14.06
N VAL A 125 -29.19 53.95 14.90
CA VAL A 125 -27.92 54.03 15.64
C VAL A 125 -28.06 53.25 16.94
N HIS A 126 -27.14 52.33 17.19
CA HIS A 126 -27.03 51.56 18.42
C HIS A 126 -25.91 52.16 19.27
N THR A 127 -26.18 52.30 20.56
CA THR A 127 -25.28 52.92 21.54
C THR A 127 -25.13 52.02 22.75
N LYS A 128 -24.09 52.24 23.57
CA LYS A 128 -23.88 51.54 24.87
C LYS A 128 -23.84 50.00 24.78
N TYR A 129 -22.97 49.46 23.93
CA TYR A 129 -22.81 48.01 23.79
C TYR A 129 -22.25 47.38 25.06
N THR A 130 -23.04 46.51 25.69
CA THR A 130 -22.64 45.74 26.87
C THR A 130 -22.82 44.24 26.60
N PRO A 131 -21.81 43.40 26.86
CA PRO A 131 -21.94 41.95 26.70
C PRO A 131 -22.84 41.40 27.81
N VAL A 132 -23.91 40.70 27.43
CA VAL A 132 -24.86 40.09 28.39
C VAL A 132 -24.95 38.57 28.23
N LYS A 133 -24.61 38.05 27.06
CA LYS A 133 -24.64 36.62 26.76
C LYS A 133 -23.67 36.25 25.65
N ILE A 134 -23.23 35.00 25.64
CA ILE A 134 -22.52 34.37 24.53
C ILE A 134 -23.32 33.18 24.03
N CYS A 135 -23.47 33.04 22.71
CA CYS A 135 -24.11 31.89 22.10
C CYS A 135 -23.04 31.02 21.43
N VAL A 136 -23.02 29.73 21.77
CA VAL A 136 -22.04 28.76 21.25
C VAL A 136 -22.76 27.68 20.44
N PRO A 137 -22.12 27.11 19.40
CA PRO A 137 -22.70 26.02 18.64
C PRO A 137 -23.04 24.82 19.53
N ALA A 138 -24.18 24.20 19.28
CA ALA A 138 -24.71 23.08 20.01
C ALA A 138 -25.30 22.04 19.04
N ARG A 139 -25.33 20.79 19.50
CA ARG A 139 -25.98 19.68 18.81
C ARG A 139 -26.84 18.93 19.81
N LYS A 140 -27.98 18.42 19.36
CA LYS A 140 -28.82 17.56 20.18
C LYS A 140 -28.04 16.29 20.49
N ALA A 141 -27.89 15.97 21.77
CA ALA A 141 -27.36 14.69 22.18
C ALA A 141 -28.26 13.58 21.61
N PRO A 142 -27.70 12.45 21.17
CA PRO A 142 -28.52 11.30 20.82
C PRO A 142 -29.36 10.89 22.04
N VAL A 143 -30.57 10.41 21.80
CA VAL A 143 -31.44 9.92 22.87
C VAL A 143 -30.75 8.72 23.53
N PRO A 144 -30.50 8.72 24.85
CA PRO A 144 -29.95 7.55 25.54
C PRO A 144 -30.87 6.34 25.40
N CYS A 145 -30.32 5.13 25.50
CA CYS A 145 -31.12 3.91 25.50
C CYS A 145 -32.26 3.98 26.52
N GLY A 146 -33.49 3.81 26.04
CA GLY A 146 -34.68 3.92 26.86
C GLY A 146 -35.97 3.58 26.11
N PRO A 147 -37.11 3.58 26.80
CA PRO A 147 -38.41 3.29 26.20
C PRO A 147 -38.82 4.40 25.24
N THR A 148 -39.11 4.05 23.99
CA THR A 148 -39.53 5.00 22.93
C THR A 148 -41.06 5.10 22.76
N GLY A 149 -41.81 4.38 23.61
CA GLY A 149 -43.26 4.25 23.56
C GLY A 149 -43.71 2.98 22.82
N GLY A 150 -44.86 2.41 23.18
CA GLY A 150 -45.37 1.19 22.55
C GLY A 150 -44.66 -0.12 22.98
N GLY A 151 -43.90 -0.10 24.07
CA GLY A 151 -43.16 -1.28 24.56
C GLY A 151 -41.84 -1.55 23.83
N THR A 152 -41.41 -0.66 22.94
CA THR A 152 -40.12 -0.75 22.26
C THR A 152 -39.03 0.05 22.94
N CYS A 153 -37.81 -0.47 22.88
CA CYS A 153 -36.60 0.21 23.32
C CYS A 153 -35.89 0.85 22.12
N GLY A 154 -35.26 2.00 22.35
CA GLY A 154 -34.48 2.69 21.34
C GLY A 154 -33.59 3.76 21.97
N GLY A 155 -32.76 4.38 21.15
CA GLY A 155 -31.70 5.28 21.60
C GLY A 155 -30.32 4.67 21.40
N VAL A 156 -29.30 5.40 21.82
CA VAL A 156 -27.90 4.97 21.70
C VAL A 156 -27.40 4.38 23.01
N CYS A 157 -26.48 3.43 22.89
CA CYS A 157 -25.72 2.89 23.99
C CYS A 157 -24.37 3.61 24.11
N ASP A 158 -23.81 3.64 25.32
CA ASP A 158 -22.50 4.25 25.59
C ASP A 158 -21.39 3.58 24.76
N ASN A 159 -21.49 2.26 24.57
CA ASN A 159 -20.69 1.53 23.59
C ASN A 159 -21.38 1.58 22.22
N ALA A 160 -20.66 2.03 21.21
CA ALA A 160 -21.18 2.16 19.84
C ALA A 160 -21.56 0.82 19.17
N THR A 161 -21.14 -0.31 19.74
CA THR A 161 -21.42 -1.67 19.26
C THR A 161 -22.59 -2.34 19.98
N ASP A 162 -23.13 -1.71 21.02
CA ASP A 162 -24.22 -2.27 21.80
C ASP A 162 -25.56 -1.82 21.22
N GLU A 163 -26.56 -2.71 21.32
CA GLU A 163 -27.92 -2.45 20.89
C GLU A 163 -28.82 -2.21 22.10
N CYS A 164 -29.69 -1.21 22.00
CA CYS A 164 -30.68 -0.91 23.01
C CYS A 164 -31.88 -1.85 22.87
N VAL A 165 -31.96 -2.84 23.75
CA VAL A 165 -32.96 -3.92 23.69
C VAL A 165 -33.84 -3.93 24.93
N ALA A 166 -35.03 -4.53 24.80
CA ALA A 166 -35.93 -4.73 25.92
C ALA A 166 -35.34 -5.72 26.93
N ASP A 167 -35.37 -5.35 28.21
CA ASP A 167 -34.98 -6.20 29.33
C ASP A 167 -36.17 -6.42 30.27
N PRO A 168 -36.51 -7.68 30.63
CA PRO A 168 -37.64 -7.98 31.51
C PRO A 168 -37.55 -7.35 32.90
N THR A 169 -36.35 -7.00 33.36
CA THR A 169 -36.09 -6.50 34.72
C THR A 169 -35.88 -5.00 34.80
N GLN A 170 -35.33 -4.40 33.74
CA GLN A 170 -34.95 -2.98 33.71
C GLN A 170 -35.68 -2.16 32.62
N GLY A 171 -36.58 -2.80 31.86
CA GLY A 171 -37.31 -2.17 30.77
C GLY A 171 -36.48 -2.13 29.49
N CYS A 172 -35.45 -1.28 29.44
CA CYS A 172 -34.52 -1.18 28.32
C CYS A 172 -33.07 -1.21 28.81
N THR A 173 -32.22 -1.97 28.14
CA THR A 173 -30.80 -2.07 28.49
C THR A 173 -29.94 -2.21 27.25
N CYS A 174 -28.67 -1.85 27.37
CA CYS A 174 -27.67 -2.02 26.32
C CYS A 174 -27.07 -3.41 26.40
N LYS A 175 -27.23 -4.21 25.35
CA LYS A 175 -26.57 -5.51 25.24
C LYS A 175 -25.60 -5.49 24.04
N PRO A 176 -24.45 -6.18 24.13
CA PRO A 176 -23.58 -6.35 22.97
C PRO A 176 -24.38 -6.89 21.79
N ALA A 177 -24.26 -6.25 20.63
CA ALA A 177 -24.88 -6.77 19.43
C ALA A 177 -24.40 -8.21 19.19
N GLN A 178 -25.32 -9.15 18.96
CA GLN A 178 -24.94 -10.50 18.59
C GLN A 178 -24.26 -10.47 17.22
N CYS A 179 -23.18 -11.24 17.05
CA CYS A 179 -22.51 -11.41 15.76
C CYS A 179 -23.53 -11.84 14.70
N SER A 180 -23.93 -10.90 13.87
CA SER A 180 -24.97 -11.06 12.85
C SER A 180 -24.89 -9.92 11.84
N GLY A 181 -25.58 -10.06 10.71
CA GLY A 181 -25.64 -9.04 9.66
C GLY A 181 -24.57 -9.21 8.59
N VAL A 182 -24.27 -8.11 7.89
CA VAL A 182 -23.30 -8.04 6.79
C VAL A 182 -22.13 -7.13 7.18
N VAL A 183 -20.98 -7.32 6.55
CA VAL A 183 -19.79 -6.51 6.80
C VAL A 183 -20.03 -5.01 6.71
N ASP A 184 -19.31 -4.23 7.51
CA ASP A 184 -19.29 -2.78 7.41
C ASP A 184 -18.62 -2.29 6.11
N ASN A 185 -18.61 -0.97 5.89
CA ASN A 185 -17.98 -0.34 4.73
C ASN A 185 -16.45 -0.57 4.64
N ARG A 186 -15.83 -1.16 5.67
CA ARG A 186 -14.41 -1.53 5.73
C ARG A 186 -14.22 -3.04 5.62
N GLY A 187 -15.27 -3.82 5.36
CA GLY A 187 -15.22 -5.27 5.23
C GLY A 187 -15.11 -6.02 6.57
N SER A 188 -15.42 -5.36 7.70
CA SER A 188 -15.27 -5.92 9.04
C SER A 188 -16.61 -6.27 9.67
N CYS A 189 -16.61 -7.32 10.50
CA CYS A 189 -17.75 -7.73 11.30
C CYS A 189 -17.60 -7.24 12.75
N GLY A 190 -18.71 -6.83 13.37
CA GLY A 190 -18.76 -6.40 14.77
C GLY A 190 -19.80 -7.19 15.56
N GLY A 191 -19.58 -7.35 16.86
CA GLY A 191 -20.49 -8.06 17.77
C GLY A 191 -19.78 -9.10 18.63
N ALA A 192 -20.50 -9.60 19.63
CA ALA A 192 -20.04 -10.66 20.51
C ALA A 192 -20.53 -12.03 20.03
N CYS A 193 -19.69 -13.05 20.23
CA CYS A 193 -20.04 -14.43 19.97
C CYS A 193 -20.53 -15.14 21.25
N PRO A 194 -21.47 -16.11 21.15
CA PRO A 194 -21.92 -16.88 22.30
C PRO A 194 -20.78 -17.61 23.03
N ASN A 195 -19.80 -18.10 22.27
CA ASN A 195 -18.55 -18.60 22.82
C ASN A 195 -17.55 -17.45 22.96
N THR A 196 -16.98 -17.29 24.16
CA THR A 196 -16.04 -16.19 24.47
C THR A 196 -14.71 -16.27 23.72
N THR A 197 -14.41 -17.40 23.07
CA THR A 197 -13.19 -17.62 22.28
C THR A 197 -13.38 -17.37 20.79
N ASP A 198 -14.63 -17.34 20.30
CA ASP A 198 -14.91 -17.18 18.88
C ASP A 198 -14.82 -15.70 18.47
N LEU A 199 -14.36 -15.46 17.25
CA LEU A 199 -14.23 -14.14 16.66
C LEU A 199 -15.35 -13.94 15.63
N CYS A 200 -16.04 -12.81 15.70
CA CYS A 200 -17.04 -12.43 14.70
C CYS A 200 -16.34 -12.03 13.40
N ARG A 201 -16.48 -12.82 12.35
CA ARG A 201 -15.76 -12.66 11.08
C ARG A 201 -16.68 -12.83 9.87
N PRO A 202 -16.33 -12.22 8.73
CA PRO A 202 -17.09 -12.43 7.51
C PRO A 202 -16.90 -13.84 6.97
N ASN A 203 -18.01 -14.45 6.54
CA ASN A 203 -18.00 -15.68 5.78
C ASN A 203 -17.84 -15.39 4.27
N ALA A 204 -17.74 -16.45 3.48
CA ALA A 204 -17.54 -16.35 2.03
C ALA A 204 -18.67 -15.61 1.29
N ALA A 205 -19.84 -15.48 1.91
CA ALA A 205 -20.99 -14.75 1.37
C ALA A 205 -21.06 -13.28 1.86
N GLY A 206 -20.10 -12.82 2.67
CA GLY A 206 -20.07 -11.46 3.24
C GLY A 206 -20.99 -11.24 4.45
N ALA A 207 -21.58 -12.32 4.99
CA ALA A 207 -22.34 -12.29 6.24
C ALA A 207 -21.40 -12.52 7.44
N CYS A 208 -21.73 -11.92 8.58
CA CYS A 208 -20.97 -12.03 9.80
C CYS A 208 -21.41 -13.25 10.61
N GLU A 209 -20.46 -14.14 10.90
CA GLU A 209 -20.69 -15.35 11.71
C GLU A 209 -19.56 -15.54 12.73
N CYS A 210 -19.85 -16.31 13.78
CA CYS A 210 -18.86 -16.66 14.80
C CYS A 210 -17.96 -17.78 14.28
N GLN A 211 -16.68 -17.49 14.16
CA GLN A 211 -15.67 -18.45 13.72
C GLN A 211 -14.64 -18.65 14.83
N PRO A 212 -14.11 -19.88 15.01
CA PRO A 212 -13.01 -20.13 15.91
C PRO A 212 -11.80 -19.24 15.59
N PRO A 213 -10.97 -18.88 16.58
CA PRO A 213 -9.77 -18.10 16.33
C PRO A 213 -8.85 -18.89 15.38
N PRO A 214 -8.17 -18.20 14.44
CA PRO A 214 -7.27 -18.87 13.51
C PRO A 214 -6.15 -19.54 14.33
N PRO A 215 -5.67 -20.73 13.90
CA PRO A 215 -4.57 -21.40 14.57
C PRO A 215 -3.37 -20.46 14.67
N PRO A 216 -2.61 -20.50 15.78
CA PRO A 216 -1.37 -19.74 15.88
C PRO A 216 -0.39 -20.14 14.76
N PRO A 217 0.60 -19.29 14.44
CA PRO A 217 1.72 -19.70 13.60
C PRO A 217 2.33 -21.00 14.16
N CYS A 218 2.66 -21.95 13.27
CA CYS A 218 3.02 -23.35 13.55
C CYS A 218 3.02 -23.76 15.03
N GLY A 219 1.94 -24.44 15.47
CA GLY A 219 1.73 -24.81 16.87
C GLY A 219 1.04 -26.17 17.02
N MET A 220 1.06 -26.70 18.24
CA MET A 220 0.42 -27.96 18.56
C MET A 220 -1.08 -27.74 18.75
N ASP A 221 -1.90 -28.47 18.00
CA ASP A 221 -3.34 -28.49 18.24
C ASP A 221 -3.63 -29.29 19.51
N SER A 222 -4.10 -28.59 20.55
CA SER A 222 -4.44 -29.18 21.85
C SER A 222 -5.58 -30.20 21.80
N ALA A 223 -6.37 -30.25 20.73
CA ALA A 223 -7.46 -31.23 20.56
C ALA A 223 -7.01 -32.51 19.83
N THR A 224 -6.07 -32.41 18.89
CA THR A 224 -5.64 -33.55 18.06
C THR A 224 -4.24 -34.07 18.39
N GLY A 225 -3.42 -33.29 19.10
CA GLY A 225 -2.02 -33.62 19.39
C GLY A 225 -1.10 -33.56 18.17
N ILE A 226 -1.57 -32.98 17.06
CA ILE A 226 -0.84 -32.86 15.79
C ILE A 226 -0.39 -31.41 15.60
N CYS A 227 0.78 -31.21 14.99
CA CYS A 227 1.24 -29.89 14.61
C CYS A 227 0.46 -29.32 13.42
N GLY A 228 0.01 -28.07 13.53
CA GLY A 228 -0.76 -27.39 12.50
C GLY A 228 -0.53 -25.87 12.48
N GLY A 229 -1.00 -25.21 11.41
CA GLY A 229 -0.86 -23.77 11.22
C GLY A 229 0.09 -23.40 10.08
N ASN A 230 0.16 -22.10 9.80
CA ASN A 230 0.97 -21.56 8.70
C ASN A 230 2.40 -21.24 9.17
N CYS A 231 3.37 -21.55 8.33
CA CYS A 231 4.76 -21.18 8.52
C CYS A 231 5.05 -19.80 7.93
N PRO A 232 5.99 -19.01 8.51
CA PRO A 232 6.38 -17.70 7.98
C PRO A 232 6.88 -17.76 6.52
N LYS A 233 7.43 -18.91 6.12
CA LYS A 233 7.73 -19.23 4.73
C LYS A 233 6.60 -20.09 4.16
N PRO A 234 5.95 -19.68 3.05
CA PRO A 234 4.85 -20.43 2.44
C PRO A 234 5.20 -21.86 2.00
N THR A 235 6.50 -22.14 1.81
CA THR A 235 7.00 -23.45 1.38
C THR A 235 7.23 -24.41 2.54
N ASP A 236 7.34 -23.93 3.77
CA ASP A 236 7.69 -24.75 4.93
C ASP A 236 6.43 -25.44 5.48
N ARG A 237 6.60 -26.67 5.99
CA ARG A 237 5.55 -27.47 6.63
C ARG A 237 5.75 -27.46 8.14
N CYS A 238 4.67 -27.32 8.90
CA CYS A 238 4.69 -27.44 10.35
C CYS A 238 4.66 -28.94 10.73
N VAL A 239 5.73 -29.42 11.37
CA VAL A 239 5.88 -30.83 11.80
C VAL A 239 6.36 -30.89 13.24
N LEU A 240 6.16 -32.03 13.90
CA LEU A 240 6.67 -32.28 15.24
C LEU A 240 8.17 -32.61 15.16
N ASP A 241 9.00 -31.93 15.95
CA ASP A 241 10.43 -32.19 16.04
C ASP A 241 10.78 -33.29 17.06
N ASP A 242 12.06 -33.67 17.13
CA ASP A 242 12.56 -34.72 18.02
C ASP A 242 12.43 -34.39 19.52
N ASN A 243 12.17 -33.11 19.86
CA ASN A 243 11.93 -32.66 21.24
C ASN A 243 10.43 -32.57 21.57
N GLY A 244 9.54 -32.97 20.66
CA GLY A 244 8.10 -32.90 20.84
C GLY A 244 7.51 -31.48 20.68
N VAL A 245 8.21 -30.59 19.97
CA VAL A 245 7.79 -29.22 19.69
C VAL A 245 7.44 -29.06 18.22
N CYS A 246 6.40 -28.29 17.89
CA CYS A 246 6.05 -28.01 16.50
C CYS A 246 6.99 -26.97 15.88
N ALA A 247 7.62 -27.33 14.76
CA ALA A 247 8.57 -26.49 14.05
C ALA A 247 8.30 -26.45 12.54
N CYS A 248 8.65 -25.34 11.90
CA CYS A 248 8.57 -25.17 10.45
C CYS A 248 9.80 -25.75 9.75
N VAL A 249 9.60 -26.75 8.91
CA VAL A 249 10.67 -27.39 8.14
C VAL A 249 10.43 -27.26 6.62
N PRO A 250 11.49 -27.07 5.80
CA PRO A 250 11.38 -27.10 4.35
C PRO A 250 10.86 -28.47 3.84
N PRO A 251 10.20 -28.53 2.67
CA PRO A 251 9.40 -29.69 2.28
C PRO A 251 10.16 -30.91 1.73
N GLU A 252 11.49 -30.90 1.57
CA GLU A 252 12.28 -32.08 1.14
C GLU A 252 13.70 -32.08 1.75
N PRO A 253 14.34 -33.27 1.94
CA PRO A 253 15.65 -33.34 2.56
C PRO A 253 16.70 -32.68 1.65
N ARG A 254 17.30 -31.62 2.18
CA ARG A 254 18.55 -31.04 1.65
C ARG A 254 19.62 -32.12 1.60
N CYS A 255 20.60 -31.98 0.70
CA CYS A 255 21.73 -32.91 0.54
C CYS A 255 22.22 -33.49 1.88
N ALA A 256 21.93 -34.77 2.10
CA ALA A 256 22.15 -35.48 3.35
C ALA A 256 22.46 -36.95 3.09
N SER A 257 22.93 -37.65 4.12
CA SER A 257 23.16 -39.09 4.06
C SER A 257 21.84 -39.83 4.18
N VAL A 258 21.46 -40.58 3.15
CA VAL A 258 20.28 -41.44 3.13
C VAL A 258 20.76 -42.87 2.94
N ASN A 259 20.61 -43.73 3.95
CA ASN A 259 21.07 -45.13 3.93
C ASN A 259 22.56 -45.30 3.55
N GLY A 260 23.43 -44.40 4.01
CA GLY A 260 24.87 -44.48 3.77
C GLY A 260 25.35 -43.96 2.40
N VAL A 261 24.45 -43.38 1.60
CA VAL A 261 24.76 -42.73 0.33
C VAL A 261 24.28 -41.28 0.37
N CYS A 262 25.06 -40.35 -0.18
CA CYS A 262 24.66 -38.94 -0.27
C CYS A 262 23.57 -38.77 -1.33
N GLY A 263 22.44 -38.19 -0.94
CA GLY A 263 21.29 -37.93 -1.81
C GLY A 263 20.48 -36.71 -1.37
N GLY A 264 19.58 -36.26 -2.24
CA GLY A 264 18.74 -35.08 -2.01
C GLY A 264 19.02 -33.95 -2.99
N VAL A 265 18.25 -32.87 -2.88
CA VAL A 265 18.33 -31.71 -3.76
C VAL A 265 19.26 -30.64 -3.17
N CYS A 266 20.00 -29.99 -4.05
CA CYS A 266 20.90 -28.90 -3.71
C CYS A 266 20.21 -27.54 -3.92
N PRO A 267 20.55 -26.50 -3.13
CA PRO A 267 19.98 -25.16 -3.30
C PRO A 267 20.16 -24.58 -4.71
N ASN A 268 21.26 -24.95 -5.38
CA ASN A 268 21.44 -24.70 -6.80
C ASN A 268 20.97 -25.93 -7.60
N PRO A 269 20.09 -25.77 -8.60
CA PRO A 269 19.59 -26.87 -9.42
C PRO A 269 20.66 -27.62 -10.21
N THR A 270 21.82 -27.00 -10.42
CA THR A 270 22.95 -27.55 -11.17
C THR A 270 23.92 -28.32 -10.30
N ASP A 271 23.84 -28.21 -8.97
CA ASP A 271 24.78 -28.88 -8.05
C ASP A 271 24.33 -30.31 -7.77
N VAL A 272 25.30 -31.20 -7.59
CA VAL A 272 25.08 -32.60 -7.23
C VAL A 272 25.48 -32.82 -5.78
N CYS A 273 24.64 -33.56 -5.04
CA CYS A 273 24.92 -33.97 -3.66
C CYS A 273 25.97 -35.08 -3.65
N VAL A 274 27.16 -34.80 -3.11
CA VAL A 274 28.30 -35.72 -3.10
C VAL A 274 28.91 -35.86 -1.70
N ALA A 275 29.66 -36.93 -1.48
CA ALA A 275 30.41 -37.11 -0.23
C ALA A 275 31.58 -36.10 -0.15
N THR A 276 31.79 -35.55 1.04
CA THR A 276 32.84 -34.60 1.40
C THR A 276 33.49 -35.02 2.72
N ALA A 277 34.62 -34.38 3.08
CA ALA A 277 35.32 -34.65 4.34
C ALA A 277 34.47 -34.36 5.60
N ALA A 278 33.37 -33.60 5.46
CA ALA A 278 32.45 -33.25 6.55
C ALA A 278 31.09 -33.96 6.46
N GLY A 279 30.91 -34.94 5.56
CA GLY A 279 29.63 -35.59 5.28
C GLY A 279 29.11 -35.32 3.86
N CYS A 280 27.80 -35.27 3.64
CA CYS A 280 27.25 -34.97 2.31
C CYS A 280 27.17 -33.46 2.06
N GLY A 281 27.59 -33.01 0.87
CA GLY A 281 27.59 -31.60 0.48
C GLY A 281 27.32 -31.39 -1.01
N CYS A 282 26.78 -30.23 -1.35
CA CYS A 282 26.46 -29.84 -2.73
C CYS A 282 27.71 -29.32 -3.45
N LYS A 283 28.02 -29.89 -4.63
CA LYS A 283 29.10 -29.41 -5.50
C LYS A 283 28.66 -29.29 -6.96
N PRO A 284 29.15 -28.29 -7.70
CA PRO A 284 28.94 -28.22 -9.14
C PRO A 284 29.55 -29.45 -9.85
N PRO A 285 28.87 -30.08 -10.83
CA PRO A 285 29.30 -31.31 -11.47
C PRO A 285 30.39 -31.14 -12.54
N GLY A 286 30.85 -29.90 -12.79
CA GLY A 286 31.87 -29.59 -13.80
C GLY A 286 31.82 -28.13 -14.23
N CYS A 287 32.48 -27.80 -15.35
CA CYS A 287 32.36 -26.50 -15.99
C CYS A 287 30.93 -26.26 -16.48
N ALA A 288 30.23 -25.29 -15.90
CA ALA A 288 28.82 -25.04 -16.18
C ALA A 288 28.49 -23.53 -16.18
N LYS A 289 27.40 -23.18 -16.88
CA LYS A 289 26.89 -21.81 -16.97
C LYS A 289 25.96 -21.50 -15.80
N ASN A 290 26.22 -20.40 -15.12
CA ASN A 290 25.30 -19.89 -14.10
C ASN A 290 24.01 -19.35 -14.79
N PRO A 291 22.82 -19.87 -14.46
CA PRO A 291 21.57 -19.46 -15.13
C PRO A 291 21.15 -18.01 -14.87
N LEU A 292 21.60 -17.40 -13.77
CA LEU A 292 21.24 -16.02 -13.39
C LEU A 292 22.21 -14.98 -13.93
N THR A 293 23.51 -15.27 -13.92
CA THR A 293 24.55 -14.29 -14.31
C THR A 293 25.13 -14.55 -15.70
N GLY A 294 24.84 -15.71 -16.29
CA GLY A 294 25.40 -16.14 -17.57
C GLY A 294 26.89 -16.47 -17.52
N ALA A 295 27.54 -16.38 -16.36
CA ALA A 295 28.97 -16.62 -16.19
C ALA A 295 29.30 -18.11 -16.10
N CYS A 296 30.44 -18.52 -16.66
CA CYS A 296 30.95 -19.88 -16.54
C CYS A 296 31.74 -20.07 -15.25
N GLY A 297 31.55 -21.21 -14.58
CA GLY A 297 32.31 -21.59 -13.38
C GLY A 297 32.34 -23.12 -13.18
N GLY A 298 33.36 -23.61 -12.48
CA GLY A 298 33.55 -25.03 -12.20
C GLY A 298 35.01 -25.48 -12.31
N VAL A 299 35.27 -26.74 -11.97
CA VAL A 299 36.59 -27.37 -12.09
C VAL A 299 36.71 -28.11 -13.43
N CYS A 300 37.84 -27.93 -14.12
CA CYS A 300 38.12 -28.62 -15.38
C CYS A 300 38.93 -29.90 -15.15
N PRO A 301 38.75 -30.95 -15.99
CA PRO A 301 39.47 -32.22 -15.84
C PRO A 301 41.00 -32.08 -15.94
N LYS A 302 41.48 -31.07 -16.67
CA LYS A 302 42.89 -30.67 -16.69
C LYS A 302 43.10 -29.43 -15.82
N ALA A 303 44.13 -29.47 -14.98
CA ALA A 303 44.43 -28.40 -14.03
C ALA A 303 44.79 -27.04 -14.67
N THR A 304 45.17 -27.04 -15.95
CA THR A 304 45.57 -25.83 -16.71
C THR A 304 44.41 -25.18 -17.47
N ASP A 305 43.27 -25.85 -17.60
CA ASP A 305 42.14 -25.36 -18.38
C ASP A 305 41.23 -24.49 -17.50
N LYS A 306 40.66 -23.43 -18.10
CA LYS A 306 39.66 -22.58 -17.44
C LYS A 306 38.29 -22.81 -18.06
N CYS A 307 37.27 -22.81 -17.21
CA CYS A 307 35.88 -22.88 -17.63
C CYS A 307 35.44 -21.52 -18.20
N ILE A 308 35.31 -21.41 -19.52
CA ILE A 308 35.00 -20.16 -20.22
C ILE A 308 33.87 -20.37 -21.24
N LEU A 309 33.25 -19.27 -21.69
CA LEU A 309 32.24 -19.30 -22.74
C LEU A 309 32.91 -19.60 -24.08
N ASP A 310 32.45 -20.61 -24.80
CA ASP A 310 32.90 -20.91 -26.15
C ASP A 310 32.18 -20.05 -27.21
N ALA A 311 32.59 -20.24 -28.47
CA ALA A 311 32.04 -19.52 -29.62
C ALA A 311 30.55 -19.84 -29.89
N ALA A 312 30.00 -20.91 -29.31
CA ALA A 312 28.59 -21.27 -29.39
C ALA A 312 27.75 -20.71 -28.22
N GLY A 313 28.38 -20.05 -27.24
CA GLY A 313 27.71 -19.47 -26.08
C GLY A 313 27.54 -20.43 -24.89
N GLU A 314 28.22 -21.58 -24.94
CA GLU A 314 28.18 -22.63 -23.93
C GLU A 314 29.46 -22.64 -23.08
N CYS A 315 29.41 -23.14 -21.85
CA CYS A 315 30.59 -23.18 -20.99
C CYS A 315 31.40 -24.44 -21.26
N SER A 316 32.65 -24.28 -21.69
CA SER A 316 33.57 -25.40 -21.91
C SER A 316 34.93 -25.15 -21.26
N CYS A 317 35.63 -26.25 -20.97
CA CYS A 317 36.99 -26.21 -20.45
C CYS A 317 37.97 -26.00 -21.60
N GLN A 318 38.58 -24.81 -21.66
CA GLN A 318 39.53 -24.46 -22.71
C GLN A 318 40.83 -23.92 -22.10
N PRO A 319 41.98 -24.13 -22.78
CA PRO A 319 43.19 -23.38 -22.48
C PRO A 319 42.90 -21.88 -22.62
N PRO A 320 43.54 -21.00 -21.82
CA PRO A 320 43.32 -19.56 -21.95
C PRO A 320 43.67 -19.04 -23.36
N PRO A 321 43.01 -17.96 -23.85
CA PRO A 321 43.43 -17.27 -25.08
C PRO A 321 44.88 -16.81 -24.99
N CYS A 322 45.55 -16.60 -26.14
CA CYS A 322 47.00 -16.34 -26.24
C CYS A 322 47.56 -15.56 -25.04
N GLY A 323 48.38 -16.25 -24.24
CA GLY A 323 48.84 -15.76 -22.95
C GLY A 323 50.17 -16.39 -22.56
N GLY A 324 50.87 -15.73 -21.64
CA GLY A 324 52.16 -16.20 -21.13
C GLY A 324 51.99 -17.20 -20.00
N ASP A 325 52.83 -18.24 -20.01
CA ASP A 325 53.03 -19.11 -18.85
C ASP A 325 53.83 -18.35 -17.77
N PRO A 326 53.25 -18.12 -16.57
CA PRO A 326 53.91 -17.37 -15.50
C PRO A 326 55.20 -18.00 -14.96
N LEU A 327 55.43 -19.30 -15.19
CA LEU A 327 56.58 -20.03 -14.64
C LEU A 327 57.77 -20.05 -15.60
N ASN A 328 57.49 -20.05 -16.91
CA ASN A 328 58.49 -20.35 -17.93
C ASN A 328 58.68 -19.20 -18.95
N GLY A 329 57.81 -18.18 -18.91
CA GLY A 329 57.83 -17.04 -19.83
C GLY A 329 57.46 -17.38 -21.28
N THR A 330 57.03 -18.60 -21.56
CA THR A 330 56.65 -19.07 -22.90
C THR A 330 55.20 -18.70 -23.22
N CYS A 331 54.94 -18.27 -24.46
CA CYS A 331 53.59 -17.97 -24.93
C CYS A 331 52.87 -19.22 -25.44
N GLY A 332 51.59 -19.37 -25.10
CA GLY A 332 50.77 -20.49 -25.53
C GLY A 332 49.27 -20.14 -25.57
N GLY A 333 48.50 -20.93 -26.33
CA GLY A 333 47.06 -20.72 -26.51
C GLY A 333 46.66 -20.69 -27.99
N VAL A 334 45.35 -20.67 -28.23
CA VAL A 334 44.78 -20.56 -29.59
C VAL A 334 44.54 -19.09 -29.95
N CYS A 335 44.83 -18.73 -31.20
CA CYS A 335 44.58 -17.40 -31.74
C CYS A 335 43.24 -17.34 -32.46
N PRO A 336 42.52 -16.21 -32.37
CA PRO A 336 41.16 -16.08 -32.90
C PRO A 336 41.08 -16.19 -34.43
N ASN A 337 42.16 -15.86 -35.17
CA ASN A 337 42.20 -16.01 -36.63
C ASN A 337 42.96 -17.27 -37.05
N SER A 338 42.45 -17.96 -38.06
CA SER A 338 43.09 -19.16 -38.62
C SER A 338 44.45 -18.83 -39.27
N GLY A 339 45.51 -19.49 -38.81
CA GLY A 339 46.87 -19.33 -39.34
C GLY A 339 47.75 -18.37 -38.54
N GLU A 340 47.26 -17.78 -37.45
CA GLU A 340 48.08 -17.05 -36.47
C GLU A 340 48.62 -18.00 -35.40
N GLN A 341 49.80 -17.67 -34.88
CA GLN A 341 50.45 -18.36 -33.78
C GLN A 341 50.66 -17.38 -32.61
N CYS A 342 50.49 -17.89 -31.39
CA CYS A 342 50.73 -17.11 -30.18
C CYS A 342 52.24 -17.04 -29.91
N VAL A 343 52.83 -15.87 -30.10
CA VAL A 343 54.28 -15.63 -29.96
C VAL A 343 54.54 -14.47 -29.00
N LEU A 344 55.78 -14.35 -28.52
CA LEU A 344 56.18 -13.22 -27.67
C LEU A 344 56.44 -11.99 -28.55
N GLY A 345 55.60 -10.96 -28.42
CA GLY A 345 55.73 -9.73 -29.19
C GLY A 345 56.99 -8.96 -28.79
N THR A 346 57.85 -8.65 -29.76
CA THR A 346 59.16 -8.02 -29.52
C THR A 346 59.06 -6.56 -29.11
N THR A 347 57.94 -5.90 -29.37
CA THR A 347 57.72 -4.48 -29.05
C THR A 347 57.01 -4.27 -27.72
N THR A 348 56.12 -5.19 -27.33
CA THR A 348 55.29 -5.08 -26.12
C THR A 348 55.72 -6.01 -24.99
N ASN A 349 56.65 -6.93 -25.27
CA ASN A 349 57.12 -7.97 -24.35
C ASN A 349 55.96 -8.77 -23.72
N SER A 350 54.88 -8.96 -24.49
CA SER A 350 53.66 -9.66 -24.12
C SER A 350 53.29 -10.69 -25.19
N CYS A 351 52.58 -11.75 -24.81
CA CYS A 351 52.12 -12.74 -25.77
C CYS A 351 51.03 -12.16 -26.67
N VAL A 352 51.24 -12.24 -27.98
CA VAL A 352 50.36 -11.70 -29.01
C VAL A 352 50.15 -12.73 -30.11
N CYS A 353 49.00 -12.65 -30.78
CA CYS A 353 48.69 -13.48 -31.92
C CYS A 353 49.23 -12.85 -33.19
N GLU A 354 50.18 -13.51 -33.83
CA GLU A 354 50.80 -13.00 -35.05
C GLU A 354 50.90 -14.10 -36.10
N ARG A 355 50.91 -13.68 -37.36
CA ARG A 355 50.96 -14.60 -38.50
C ARG A 355 52.43 -14.93 -38.83
N PRO A 356 52.84 -16.21 -38.96
CA PRO A 356 54.21 -16.56 -39.30
C PRO A 356 54.56 -16.10 -40.72
N CYS A 357 55.86 -15.91 -40.99
CA CYS A 357 56.36 -15.52 -42.31
C CYS A 357 55.86 -16.44 -43.43
N GLY A 358 55.17 -15.86 -44.40
CA GLY A 358 54.56 -16.56 -45.52
C GLY A 358 54.06 -15.60 -46.61
N ASN A 359 53.49 -16.16 -47.67
CA ASN A 359 52.84 -15.35 -48.69
C ASN A 359 51.59 -14.67 -48.12
N ILE A 360 51.48 -13.36 -48.31
CA ILE A 360 50.28 -12.63 -47.93
C ILE A 360 49.14 -13.07 -48.88
N PRO A 361 47.97 -13.49 -48.36
CA PRO A 361 46.88 -13.93 -49.21
C PRO A 361 46.47 -12.86 -50.22
N GLY A 362 46.42 -13.23 -51.50
CA GLY A 362 46.03 -12.33 -52.58
C GLY A 362 47.15 -11.44 -53.12
N THR A 363 48.38 -11.56 -52.64
CA THR A 363 49.54 -10.84 -53.19
C THR A 363 50.71 -11.79 -53.46
N THR A 364 51.69 -11.34 -54.26
CA THR A 364 52.97 -12.03 -54.46
C THR A 364 54.05 -11.51 -53.51
N GLN A 365 53.66 -10.97 -52.35
CA GLN A 365 54.57 -10.41 -51.36
C GLN A 365 54.66 -11.33 -50.13
N CYS A 366 55.87 -11.38 -49.56
CA CYS A 366 56.10 -12.04 -48.28
C CYS A 366 55.74 -11.10 -47.14
N GLY A 367 55.11 -11.65 -46.11
CA GLY A 367 54.78 -10.92 -44.89
C GLY A 367 54.50 -11.86 -43.73
N GLY A 368 54.44 -11.29 -42.53
CA GLY A 368 54.33 -12.04 -41.29
C GLY A 368 55.55 -11.82 -40.39
N PHE A 369 55.47 -12.40 -39.20
CA PHE A 369 56.46 -12.25 -38.16
C PHE A 369 57.67 -13.16 -38.39
N CYS A 370 58.85 -12.60 -38.12
CA CYS A 370 60.13 -13.30 -38.09
C CYS A 370 60.80 -13.08 -36.74
N PRO A 371 61.67 -14.01 -36.29
CA PRO A 371 62.47 -13.83 -35.09
C PRO A 371 63.24 -12.50 -35.07
N ALA A 372 63.58 -12.02 -33.87
CA ALA A 372 64.19 -10.71 -33.68
C ALA A 372 65.42 -10.49 -34.58
N GLY A 373 65.38 -9.41 -35.38
CA GLY A 373 66.45 -9.02 -36.30
C GLY A 373 66.34 -9.59 -37.71
N GLN A 374 65.33 -10.43 -37.99
CA GLN A 374 65.08 -10.99 -39.31
C GLN A 374 63.90 -10.32 -40.03
N ILE A 375 63.92 -10.36 -41.36
CA ILE A 375 62.81 -9.88 -42.20
C ILE A 375 62.25 -11.01 -43.06
N CYS A 376 60.94 -10.99 -43.30
CA CYS A 376 60.26 -12.00 -44.11
C CYS A 376 60.42 -11.66 -45.60
N GLU A 377 61.26 -12.39 -46.31
CA GLU A 377 61.56 -12.15 -47.73
C GLU A 377 61.46 -13.42 -48.59
N HIS A 378 61.43 -13.23 -49.91
CA HIS A 378 61.41 -14.34 -50.87
C HIS A 378 62.74 -15.09 -50.87
N VAL A 379 62.67 -16.41 -50.94
CA VAL A 379 63.84 -17.24 -51.24
C VAL A 379 64.19 -17.03 -52.73
N PRO A 380 65.42 -16.58 -53.06
CA PRO A 380 65.82 -16.33 -54.43
C PRO A 380 65.54 -17.53 -55.35
N GLY A 381 64.80 -17.29 -56.43
CA GLY A 381 64.44 -18.32 -57.41
C GLY A 381 63.20 -19.17 -57.07
N THR A 382 62.45 -18.85 -56.00
CA THR A 382 61.20 -19.54 -55.65
C THR A 382 60.10 -18.57 -55.24
N ILE A 383 58.85 -19.04 -55.17
CA ILE A 383 57.69 -18.29 -54.65
C ILE A 383 57.48 -18.48 -53.14
N SER A 384 58.48 -19.01 -52.43
CA SER A 384 58.40 -19.28 -50.99
C SER A 384 59.04 -18.16 -50.18
N CYS A 385 58.43 -17.84 -49.04
CA CYS A 385 58.94 -16.86 -48.10
C CYS A 385 59.74 -17.54 -46.99
N ARG A 386 60.81 -16.90 -46.54
CA ARG A 386 61.49 -17.28 -45.30
C ARG A 386 62.00 -16.04 -44.56
N CYS A 387 62.24 -16.22 -43.27
CA CYS A 387 62.94 -15.22 -42.47
C CYS A 387 64.44 -15.25 -42.79
N PHE A 388 65.02 -14.07 -42.99
CA PHE A 388 66.44 -13.87 -43.25
C PHE A 388 67.07 -12.96 -42.22
#